data_AF-A0A366G4X0-F1
#
_entry.id   AF-A0A366G4X0-F1
#
_cell.length_a   1.000
_cell.length_b   1.000
_cell.length_c   1.000
_cell.angle_alpha   90.00
_cell.angle_beta   90.00
_cell.angle_gamma   90.00
#
_symmetry.space_group_name_H-M   'P 1'
#
loop_
_entity.id
_entity.type
_entity.pdbx_description
1 polymer ?
#
loop_
_entity_poly.entity_id
_entity_poly.type
_entity_poly.pdbx_seq_one_letter_code
_entity_poly.pdbx_strand_id
1 'polypeptide(L)'
;MTKAHKATSQEPFLLHRKLPVEGLGESQWEDFIHELNHHPCVDFAERKPGNRLFVTYDGSHWSIDELLDLVAGYDGRLPGGWWTRRKLAWYRFTDDNVRANANHEPFCCSKIPPMKRK
;
A
#
# COMPACT_ATOMS: atom_id res chain seq x y z
N MET A 1 -12.71 -13.39 -12.31
CA MET A 1 -11.34 -13.81 -12.64
C MET A 1 -10.42 -13.11 -11.67
N THR A 2 -9.73 -13.85 -10.80
CA THR A 2 -8.67 -13.30 -9.94
C THR A 2 -7.53 -12.86 -10.86
N LYS A 3 -7.16 -11.58 -10.81
CA LYS A 3 -5.94 -11.12 -11.49
C LYS A 3 -4.76 -11.81 -10.79
N ALA A 4 -3.79 -12.30 -11.55
CA ALA A 4 -2.55 -12.79 -10.99
C ALA A 4 -1.81 -11.61 -10.34
N HIS A 5 -1.37 -11.79 -9.09
CA HIS A 5 -0.51 -10.83 -8.42
C HIS A 5 0.87 -10.79 -9.07
N LYS A 6 1.56 -9.64 -8.98
CA LYS A 6 2.96 -9.54 -9.40
C LYS A 6 3.82 -10.48 -8.56
N ALA A 7 4.80 -11.10 -9.19
CA ALA A 7 5.71 -12.04 -8.53
C ALA A 7 6.53 -11.40 -7.40
N THR A 8 6.69 -10.08 -7.40
CA THR A 8 7.40 -9.31 -6.37
C THR A 8 6.56 -9.04 -5.12
N SER A 9 5.25 -9.24 -5.19
CA SER A 9 4.31 -8.96 -4.10
C SER A 9 4.19 -10.14 -3.15
N GLN A 10 4.21 -9.87 -1.84
CA GLN A 10 3.83 -10.86 -0.84
C GLN A 10 2.34 -10.73 -0.54
N GLU A 11 1.54 -11.69 -1.01
CA GLU A 11 0.06 -11.69 -0.88
C GLU A 11 -0.44 -11.36 0.56
N PRO A 12 0.16 -11.89 1.64
CA PRO A 12 -0.26 -11.56 3.01
C PRO A 12 -0.09 -10.10 3.42
N PHE A 13 0.76 -9.34 2.71
CA PHE A 13 1.10 -7.95 3.02
C PHE A 13 0.51 -6.95 2.02
N LEU A 14 -0.36 -7.41 1.11
CA LEU A 14 -1.02 -6.52 0.17
C LEU A 14 -2.05 -5.62 0.84
N LEU A 15 -1.96 -4.33 0.52
CA LEU A 15 -2.81 -3.27 1.04
C LEU A 15 -3.54 -2.56 -0.09
N HIS A 16 -4.86 -2.47 0.03
CA HIS A 16 -5.71 -1.80 -0.95
C HIS A 16 -6.07 -0.38 -0.49
N ARG A 17 -5.84 0.62 -1.35
CA ARG A 17 -6.15 2.02 -1.10
C ARG A 17 -7.06 2.61 -2.17
N LYS A 18 -7.96 3.48 -1.73
CA LYS A 18 -8.95 4.16 -2.59
C LYS A 18 -8.94 5.64 -2.29
N LEU A 19 -8.36 6.42 -3.22
CA LEU A 19 -8.10 7.84 -3.03
C LEU A 19 -8.73 8.64 -4.17
N PRO A 20 -9.55 9.66 -3.90
CA PRO A 20 -9.80 10.71 -4.87
C PRO A 20 -8.51 11.51 -5.10
N VAL A 21 -8.20 11.83 -6.36
CA VAL A 21 -7.05 12.63 -6.76
C VAL A 21 -7.55 13.79 -7.64
N GLU A 22 -7.10 14.99 -7.32
CA GLU A 22 -7.35 16.23 -8.03
C GLU A 22 -6.05 16.75 -8.65
N GLY A 23 -6.16 17.63 -9.66
CA GLY A 23 -5.01 18.32 -10.25
C GLY A 23 -4.42 17.64 -11.47
N LEU A 24 -4.58 16.32 -11.63
CA LEU A 24 -4.07 15.57 -12.78
C LEU A 24 -4.95 15.74 -14.02
N GLY A 25 -4.34 16.15 -15.13
CA GLY A 25 -4.90 16.05 -16.47
C GLY A 25 -4.90 14.61 -17.01
N GLU A 26 -5.51 14.39 -18.18
CA GLU A 26 -5.66 13.05 -18.76
C GLU A 26 -4.32 12.37 -19.07
N SER A 27 -3.36 13.07 -19.69
CA SER A 27 -2.03 12.50 -19.98
C SER A 27 -1.25 12.20 -18.70
N GLN A 28 -1.31 13.08 -17.69
CA GLN A 28 -0.68 12.85 -16.40
C GLN A 28 -1.28 11.62 -15.69
N TRP A 29 -2.58 11.38 -15.84
CA TRP A 29 -3.22 10.17 -15.33
C TRP A 29 -2.71 8.90 -16.02
N GLU A 30 -2.53 8.93 -17.34
CA GLU A 30 -1.97 7.79 -18.09
C GLU A 30 -0.55 7.48 -17.63
N ASP A 31 0.31 8.50 -17.56
CA ASP A 31 1.70 8.37 -17.10
C ASP A 31 1.78 7.90 -15.64
N PHE A 32 0.98 8.48 -14.75
CA PHE A 32 0.95 8.12 -13.33
C PHE A 32 0.49 6.67 -13.10
N ILE A 33 -0.56 6.22 -13.81
CA ILE A 33 -1.00 4.81 -13.72
C ILE A 33 0.03 3.88 -14.35
N HIS A 34 0.71 4.31 -15.42
CA HIS A 34 1.80 3.54 -16.01
C HIS A 34 2.95 3.38 -15.02
N GLU A 35 3.41 4.45 -14.37
CA GLU A 35 4.48 4.41 -13.38
C GLU A 35 4.12 3.51 -12.19
N LEU A 36 2.94 3.68 -11.60
CA LEU A 36 2.46 2.81 -10.53
C LEU A 36 2.48 1.34 -10.95
N ASN A 37 1.99 1.00 -12.14
CA ASN A 37 1.99 -0.38 -12.59
C ASN A 37 3.38 -0.92 -12.97
N HIS A 38 4.41 -0.09 -13.06
CA HIS A 38 5.80 -0.53 -13.23
C HIS A 38 6.62 -0.48 -11.92
N HIS A 39 6.09 0.15 -10.87
CA HIS A 39 6.72 0.18 -9.56
C HIS A 39 6.82 -1.24 -8.96
N PRO A 40 7.98 -1.63 -8.39
CA PRO A 40 8.22 -3.01 -7.93
C PRO A 40 7.33 -3.40 -6.74
N CYS A 41 6.94 -2.45 -5.90
CA CYS A 41 6.09 -2.69 -4.73
C CYS A 41 4.59 -2.50 -4.99
N VAL A 42 4.20 -2.07 -6.19
CA VAL A 42 2.78 -1.90 -6.54
C VAL A 42 2.34 -3.13 -7.29
N ASP A 43 1.34 -3.82 -6.75
CA ASP A 43 0.75 -4.98 -7.41
C ASP A 43 -0.09 -4.56 -8.62
N PHE A 44 -0.98 -3.58 -8.41
CA PHE A 44 -1.87 -3.08 -9.44
C PHE A 44 -2.40 -1.69 -9.10
N ALA A 45 -2.52 -0.83 -10.11
CA ALA A 45 -3.16 0.46 -10.01
C ALA A 45 -4.11 0.71 -11.20
N GLU A 46 -5.22 1.37 -10.92
CA GLU A 46 -6.15 1.85 -11.95
C GLU A 46 -6.83 3.15 -11.55
N ARG A 47 -7.16 3.96 -12.56
CA ARG A 47 -8.06 5.09 -12.42
C ARG A 47 -9.51 4.60 -12.58
N LYS A 48 -10.35 4.93 -11.61
CA LYS A 48 -11.81 4.76 -11.67
C LYS A 48 -12.51 6.08 -11.98
N PRO A 49 -13.79 6.04 -12.44
CA PRO A 49 -14.58 7.24 -12.69
C PRO A 49 -14.58 8.22 -11.52
N GLY A 50 -14.58 9.51 -11.83
CA GLY A 50 -14.47 10.59 -10.84
C GLY A 50 -13.06 10.76 -10.27
N ASN A 51 -12.03 10.44 -11.05
CA ASN A 51 -10.61 10.62 -10.70
C ASN A 51 -10.23 9.93 -9.39
N ARG A 52 -10.66 8.68 -9.25
CA ARG A 52 -10.38 7.88 -8.06
C ARG A 52 -9.29 6.87 -8.38
N LEU A 53 -8.14 6.99 -7.72
CA LEU A 53 -7.10 5.99 -7.74
C LEU A 53 -7.54 4.79 -6.88
N PHE A 54 -7.50 3.60 -7.49
CA PHE A 54 -7.58 2.33 -6.81
C PHE A 54 -6.21 1.67 -6.98
N VAL A 55 -5.52 1.42 -5.87
CA VAL A 55 -4.17 0.87 -5.89
C VAL A 55 -4.02 -0.21 -4.83
N THR A 56 -3.26 -1.24 -5.19
CA THR A 56 -2.84 -2.33 -4.33
C THR A 56 -1.32 -2.33 -4.31
N TYR A 57 -0.73 -2.30 -3.13
CA TYR A 57 0.72 -2.35 -2.97
C TYR A 57 1.13 -3.24 -1.80
N ASP A 58 2.38 -3.69 -1.83
CA ASP A 58 2.99 -4.45 -0.74
C ASP A 58 3.37 -3.51 0.41
N GLY A 59 2.62 -3.59 1.51
CA GLY A 59 2.81 -2.76 2.70
C GLY A 59 4.06 -3.08 3.50
N SER A 60 4.74 -4.20 3.22
CA SER A 60 6.02 -4.50 3.85
C SER A 60 7.15 -3.60 3.34
N HIS A 61 7.04 -3.13 2.09
CA HIS A 61 8.07 -2.33 1.41
C HIS A 61 7.61 -0.94 0.96
N TRP A 62 6.31 -0.65 1.00
CA TRP A 62 5.76 0.63 0.53
C TRP A 62 4.63 1.16 1.43
N SER A 63 4.27 2.42 1.27
CA SER A 63 3.31 3.10 2.14
C SER A 63 2.43 4.13 1.43
N ILE A 64 1.39 4.54 2.13
CA ILE A 64 0.48 5.61 1.74
C ILE A 64 1.22 6.93 1.60
N ASP A 65 2.24 7.20 2.40
CA ASP A 65 2.99 8.46 2.32
C ASP A 65 3.85 8.50 1.05
N GLU A 66 4.52 7.40 0.70
CA GLU A 66 5.25 7.31 -0.58
C GLU A 66 4.31 7.41 -1.79
N LEU A 67 3.10 6.85 -1.70
CA LEU A 67 2.07 7.03 -2.72
C LEU A 67 1.63 8.50 -2.81
N LEU A 68 1.49 9.21 -1.69
CA LEU A 68 1.12 10.63 -1.68
C LEU A 68 2.23 11.51 -2.25
N ASP A 69 3.49 11.19 -1.97
CA ASP A 69 4.64 11.87 -2.55
C ASP A 69 4.67 11.69 -4.07
N LEU A 70 4.37 10.48 -4.57
CA LEU A 70 4.25 10.25 -6.00
C LEU A 70 3.08 11.03 -6.62
N VAL A 71 1.92 11.05 -5.96
CA VAL A 71 0.77 11.89 -6.40
C VAL A 71 1.19 13.37 -6.49
N ALA A 72 1.92 13.88 -5.50
CA ALA A 72 2.40 15.26 -5.48
C ALA A 72 3.46 15.52 -6.56
N GLY A 73 4.31 14.54 -6.90
CA GLY A 73 5.28 14.63 -8.00
C GLY A 73 4.65 14.83 -9.38
N TYR A 74 3.38 14.44 -9.54
CA TYR A 74 2.56 14.68 -10.73
C TYR A 74 1.69 15.96 -10.62
N ASP A 75 2.01 16.86 -9.69
CA ASP A 75 1.19 18.04 -9.33
C ASP A 75 -0.23 17.69 -8.85
N GLY A 76 -0.42 16.44 -8.42
CA GLY A 76 -1.66 15.93 -7.88
C GLY A 76 -1.83 16.23 -6.41
N ARG A 77 -3.08 16.16 -5.97
CA ARG A 77 -3.41 16.24 -4.54
C ARG A 77 -4.66 15.46 -4.21
N LEU A 78 -4.81 15.13 -2.94
CA LEU A 78 -6.09 14.65 -2.41
C LEU A 78 -6.97 15.85 -2.05
N PRO A 79 -8.32 15.71 -2.12
CA PRO A 79 -9.22 16.70 -1.58
C PRO A 79 -8.96 16.93 -0.09
N GLY A 80 -8.99 18.19 0.33
CA GLY A 80 -8.81 18.56 1.73
C GLY A 80 -9.96 18.10 2.64
N GLY A 81 -9.84 18.46 3.92
CA GLY A 81 -10.92 18.28 4.90
C GLY A 81 -10.69 17.16 5.90
N TRP A 82 -11.60 17.09 6.88
CA TRP A 82 -11.49 16.16 8.01
C TRP A 82 -11.54 14.69 7.61
N TRP A 83 -12.41 14.33 6.65
CA TRP A 83 -12.56 12.94 6.22
C TRP A 83 -11.31 12.39 5.53
N THR A 84 -10.68 13.17 4.66
CA THR A 84 -9.39 12.80 4.05
C THR A 84 -8.33 12.59 5.12
N ARG A 85 -8.17 13.54 6.06
CA ARG A 85 -7.21 13.41 7.16
C ARG A 85 -7.45 12.16 8.01
N ARG A 86 -8.71 11.88 8.37
CA ARG A 86 -9.07 10.68 9.14
C ARG A 86 -8.76 9.40 8.38
N LYS A 87 -9.06 9.34 7.09
CA LYS A 87 -8.77 8.18 6.23
C LYS A 87 -7.26 7.95 6.09
N LEU A 88 -6.49 9.01 5.87
CA LEU A 88 -5.03 8.91 5.77
C LEU A 88 -4.41 8.43 7.08
N ALA A 89 -4.90 8.92 8.23
CA ALA A 89 -4.46 8.43 9.53
C ALA A 89 -4.72 6.92 9.71
N TRP A 90 -5.88 6.43 9.25
CA TRP A 90 -6.18 5.00 9.26
C TRP A 90 -5.26 4.20 8.32
N TYR A 91 -4.99 4.71 7.11
CA TYR A 91 -4.09 4.05 6.18
C TYR A 91 -2.67 3.94 6.72
N ARG A 92 -2.11 5.03 7.28
CA ARG A 92 -0.80 5.01 7.94
C ARG A 92 -0.75 3.96 9.05
N PHE A 93 -1.76 3.95 9.92
CA PHE A 93 -1.84 2.95 10.98
C PHE A 93 -1.83 1.52 10.42
N THR A 94 -2.60 1.22 9.36
CA THR A 94 -2.59 -0.13 8.78
C THR A 94 -1.29 -0.48 8.05
N ASP A 95 -0.64 0.49 7.42
CA ASP A 95 0.66 0.30 6.78
C ASP A 95 1.72 -0.06 7.84
N ASP A 96 1.76 0.69 8.94
CA ASP A 96 2.68 0.43 10.05
C ASP A 96 2.44 -0.96 10.68
N ASN A 97 1.19 -1.39 10.82
CA ASN A 97 0.87 -2.73 11.32
C ASN A 97 1.37 -3.83 10.39
N VAL A 98 1.17 -3.67 9.07
CA VAL A 98 1.67 -4.66 8.08
C VAL A 98 3.19 -4.69 8.09
N ARG A 99 3.85 -3.54 8.11
CA ARG A 99 5.31 -3.45 8.16
C ARG A 99 5.87 -4.05 9.45
N ALA A 100 5.25 -3.79 10.59
CA ALA A 100 5.62 -4.39 11.86
C ALA A 100 5.46 -5.92 11.84
N ASN A 101 4.37 -6.43 11.28
CA ASN A 101 4.12 -7.87 11.14
C ASN A 101 5.13 -8.54 10.19
N ALA A 102 5.47 -7.88 9.08
CA ALA A 102 6.45 -8.39 8.13
C ALA A 102 7.86 -8.49 8.74
N ASN A 103 8.20 -7.56 9.64
CA ASN A 103 9.48 -7.55 10.37
C ASN A 103 9.46 -8.38 11.67
N HIS A 104 8.31 -8.96 12.03
CA HIS A 104 8.17 -9.68 13.29
C HIS A 104 8.78 -11.08 13.19
N GLU A 105 9.76 -11.38 14.05
CA GLU A 105 10.22 -12.75 14.25
C GLU A 105 9.22 -13.49 15.15
N PRO A 106 8.62 -14.61 14.69
CA PRO A 106 7.67 -15.36 15.50
C PRO A 106 8.36 -15.93 16.74
N PHE A 107 8.00 -15.43 17.92
CA PHE A 107 8.50 -15.98 19.18
C PHE A 107 7.60 -17.10 19.67
N CYS A 108 8.15 -18.31 19.81
CA CYS A 108 7.43 -19.46 20.34
C CYS A 108 7.80 -19.68 21.83
N CYS A 109 6.86 -19.34 22.73
CA CYS A 109 7.01 -19.54 24.18
C CYS A 109 6.97 -21.02 24.63
N SER A 110 6.68 -21.97 23.73
CA SER A 110 6.57 -23.39 24.06
C SER A 110 7.85 -24.19 23.82
N LYS A 111 9.04 -23.57 23.97
CA LYS A 111 10.29 -24.34 24.06
C LYS A 111 10.13 -25.39 25.15
N ILE A 112 10.24 -26.66 24.75
CA ILE A 112 10.15 -27.80 25.66
C ILE A 112 11.23 -27.60 26.75
N PRO A 113 10.86 -27.63 28.04
CA PRO A 113 11.83 -27.45 29.11
C PRO A 113 12.92 -28.53 29.05
N PRO A 114 14.18 -28.20 29.44
CA PRO A 114 15.28 -29.14 29.34
C PRO A 114 15.00 -30.39 30.19
N MET A 115 14.89 -31.55 29.55
CA MET A 115 14.74 -32.82 30.25
C MET A 115 16.07 -33.20 30.91
N LYS A 116 16.07 -33.42 32.23
CA LYS A 116 17.20 -34.06 32.91
C LYS A 116 17.35 -35.48 32.36
N ARG A 117 18.51 -35.79 31.75
CA ARG A 117 18.87 -37.18 31.42
C ARG A 117 19.01 -37.95 32.74
N LYS A 118 18.30 -39.09 32.85
CA LYS A 118 18.50 -40.07 33.93
C LYS A 118 19.79 -40.83 33.72
#